data_AF-A0A820NF76-F1
#
_entry.id   AF-A0A820NF76-F1
#
_cell.length_a   1.000
_cell.length_b   1.000
_cell.length_c   1.000
_cell.angle_alpha   90.00
_cell.angle_beta   90.00
_cell.angle_gamma   90.00
#
_symmetry.space_group_name_H-M   'P 1'
#
loop_
_entity.id
_entity.type
_entity.pdbx_description
1 polymer ?
#
loop_
_entity_poly.entity_id
_entity_poly.type
_entity_poly.pdbx_seq_one_letter_code
_entity_poly.pdbx_strand_id
1 'polypeptide(L)'
;MRFNGLCDILNKSQAQIIGLQEMTKNILQQLVAQPFVQERYYVSDIDGRTFNDWYGVVLLIDNRLNISNLNLINFPQSIMGRRLIFAEIKLDQNEILRIGTVHLESLD
;
A
#
# COMPACT_ATOMS: atom_id res chain seq x y z
N MET A 1 5.44 20.36 -2.54
CA MET A 1 4.44 20.82 -3.54
C MET A 1 3.72 19.67 -4.26
N ARG A 2 4.38 18.55 -4.64
CA ARG A 2 3.67 17.38 -5.24
C ARG A 2 2.96 16.45 -4.23
N PHE A 3 3.59 16.17 -3.10
CA PHE A 3 3.06 15.26 -2.08
C PHE A 3 1.71 15.73 -1.49
N ASN A 4 1.56 17.02 -1.20
CA ASN A 4 0.31 17.57 -0.68
C ASN A 4 -0.83 17.42 -1.69
N GLY A 5 -0.57 17.69 -2.98
CA GLY A 5 -1.57 17.48 -4.03
C GLY A 5 -1.97 16.01 -4.19
N LEU A 6 -1.02 15.08 -4.01
CA LEU A 6 -1.34 13.65 -3.92
C LEU A 6 -2.27 13.37 -2.74
N CYS A 7 -1.94 13.86 -1.54
CA CYS A 7 -2.78 13.67 -0.35
C CYS A 7 -4.19 14.22 -0.52
N ASP A 8 -4.34 15.38 -1.16
CA ASP A 8 -5.64 15.97 -1.48
C ASP A 8 -6.45 15.06 -2.41
N ILE A 9 -5.81 14.48 -3.44
CA ILE A 9 -6.47 13.55 -4.37
C ILE A 9 -6.87 12.27 -3.63
N LEU A 10 -5.97 11.68 -2.83
CA LEU A 10 -6.24 10.46 -2.07
C LEU A 10 -7.42 10.67 -1.12
N ASN A 11 -7.41 11.75 -0.34
CA ASN A 11 -8.49 12.06 0.60
C ASN A 11 -9.82 12.33 -0.13
N LYS A 12 -9.81 13.10 -1.22
CA LYS A 12 -11.04 13.39 -1.99
C LYS A 12 -11.60 12.17 -2.71
N SER A 13 -10.76 11.23 -3.13
CA SER A 13 -11.19 10.02 -3.86
C SER A 13 -12.17 9.16 -3.06
N GLN A 14 -12.06 9.24 -1.73
CA GLN A 14 -12.80 8.36 -0.81
C GLN A 14 -12.62 6.87 -1.12
N ALA A 15 -11.53 6.47 -1.79
CA ALA A 15 -11.26 5.09 -2.16
C ALA A 15 -11.12 4.21 -0.91
N GLN A 16 -11.73 3.02 -0.93
CA GLN A 16 -11.61 2.08 0.19
C GLN A 16 -10.26 1.35 0.20
N ILE A 17 -9.62 1.22 -0.97
CA ILE A 17 -8.32 0.55 -1.11
C ILE A 17 -7.47 1.38 -2.06
N ILE A 18 -6.25 1.68 -1.66
CA ILE A 18 -5.30 2.48 -2.44
C ILE A 18 -3.98 1.71 -2.52
N GLY A 19 -3.50 1.44 -3.73
CA GLY A 19 -2.17 0.91 -3.99
C GLY A 19 -1.22 2.02 -4.41
N LEU A 20 -0.13 2.19 -3.66
CA LEU A 20 0.93 3.17 -3.93
C LEU A 20 2.22 2.45 -4.31
N GLN A 21 2.92 2.99 -5.30
CA GLN A 21 4.16 2.44 -5.86
C GLN A 21 5.25 3.50 -5.80
N GLU A 22 6.52 3.07 -5.88
CA GLU A 22 7.69 3.97 -5.79
C GLU A 22 7.73 4.79 -4.49
N MET A 23 7.19 4.23 -3.42
CA MET A 23 7.17 4.90 -2.12
C MET A 23 8.58 4.86 -1.52
N THR A 24 9.14 6.02 -1.17
CA THR A 24 10.37 6.10 -0.35
C THR A 24 10.01 6.14 1.13
N LYS A 25 10.95 5.78 2.01
CA LYS A 25 10.73 5.82 3.48
C LYS A 25 10.29 7.21 3.97
N ASN A 26 10.86 8.26 3.42
CA ASN A 26 10.49 9.64 3.76
C ASN A 26 9.04 9.98 3.35
N ILE A 27 8.64 9.61 2.13
CA ILE A 27 7.26 9.82 1.68
C ILE A 27 6.28 8.99 2.52
N LEU A 28 6.64 7.75 2.86
CA LEU A 28 5.83 6.91 3.73
C LEU A 28 5.62 7.56 5.10
N GLN A 29 6.67 8.06 5.73
CA GLN A 29 6.58 8.75 7.02
C GLN A 29 5.66 9.98 6.96
N GLN A 30 5.74 10.75 5.88
CA GLN A 30 4.84 11.89 5.68
C GLN A 30 3.39 11.44 5.45
N LEU A 31 3.18 10.32 4.77
CA LEU A 31 1.85 9.76 4.48
C LEU A 31 1.18 9.23 5.75
N VAL A 32 1.87 8.42 6.56
CA VAL A 32 1.32 7.89 7.81
C VAL A 32 1.10 8.97 8.87
N ALA A 33 1.72 10.14 8.71
CA ALA A 33 1.48 11.32 9.54
C ALA A 33 0.23 12.13 9.13
N GLN A 34 -0.39 11.83 7.98
CA GLN A 34 -1.60 12.54 7.55
C GLN A 34 -2.81 12.13 8.38
N PRO A 35 -3.62 13.07 8.91
CA PRO A 35 -4.79 12.74 9.74
C PRO A 35 -5.77 11.79 9.06
N PHE A 36 -6.10 12.03 7.78
CA PHE A 36 -7.04 11.17 7.05
C PHE A 36 -6.51 9.74 6.88
N VAL A 37 -5.19 9.53 6.86
CA VAL A 37 -4.58 8.20 6.80
C VAL A 37 -4.76 7.49 8.13
N GLN A 38 -4.42 8.16 9.24
CA GLN A 38 -4.51 7.63 10.60
C GLN A 38 -5.96 7.29 11.00
N GLU A 39 -6.91 8.14 10.61
CA GLU A 39 -8.32 7.98 11.00
C GLU A 39 -9.02 6.87 10.23
N ARG A 40 -8.61 6.60 8.98
CA ARG A 40 -9.40 5.78 8.05
C ARG A 40 -8.71 4.51 7.58
N TYR A 41 -7.38 4.44 7.54
CA TYR A 41 -6.70 3.38 6.82
C TYR A 41 -5.79 2.54 7.71
N TYR A 42 -5.87 1.22 7.55
CA TYR A 42 -4.76 0.33 7.83
C TYR A 42 -3.70 0.50 6.74
N VAL A 43 -2.43 0.56 7.13
CA VAL A 43 -1.28 0.74 6.23
C VAL A 43 -0.48 -0.55 6.23
N SER A 44 -0.20 -1.12 5.05
CA SER A 44 0.51 -2.40 4.94
C SER A 44 1.95 -2.38 5.44
N ASP A 45 2.56 -1.20 5.47
CA ASP A 45 3.90 -0.96 6.01
C ASP A 45 3.96 0.47 6.58
N ILE A 46 4.29 0.60 7.86
CA ILE A 46 4.31 1.89 8.56
C ILE A 46 5.70 2.52 8.65
N ASP A 47 6.77 1.73 8.46
CA ASP A 47 8.15 2.17 8.66
C ASP A 47 9.11 1.77 7.52
N GLY A 48 8.58 1.17 6.46
CA GLY A 48 9.30 0.83 5.24
C GLY A 48 10.18 -0.40 5.39
N ARG A 49 9.89 -1.29 6.34
CA ARG A 49 10.62 -2.57 6.50
C ARG A 49 10.48 -3.48 5.28
N THR A 50 9.40 -3.31 4.53
CA THR A 50 9.13 -4.06 3.29
C THR A 50 9.73 -3.39 2.06
N PHE A 51 10.55 -2.35 2.18
CA PHE A 51 11.16 -1.66 1.03
C PHE A 51 12.52 -2.27 0.68
N ASN A 52 13.02 -2.06 -0.54
CA ASN A 52 14.32 -2.55 -1.02
C ASN A 52 15.46 -1.54 -0.83
N ASP A 53 15.58 -0.91 0.33
CA ASP A 53 16.46 0.25 0.64
C ASP A 53 16.13 1.55 -0.11
N TRP A 54 15.64 1.48 -1.34
CA TRP A 54 15.37 2.64 -2.19
C TRP A 54 13.88 3.02 -2.19
N TYR A 55 13.00 2.05 -2.48
CA TYR A 55 11.57 2.27 -2.53
C TYR A 55 10.77 0.99 -2.25
N GLY A 56 9.45 1.10 -2.20
CA GLY A 56 8.56 -0.04 -2.10
C GLY A 56 7.15 0.27 -2.57
N VAL A 57 6.25 -0.63 -2.20
CA VAL A 57 4.83 -0.52 -2.47
C VAL A 57 4.07 -0.52 -1.15
N VAL A 58 2.91 0.13 -1.11
CA VAL A 58 2.08 0.26 0.09
C VAL A 58 0.61 0.09 -0.29
N LEU A 59 -0.12 -0.68 0.49
CA LEU A 59 -1.59 -0.69 0.48
C LEU A 59 -2.11 0.15 1.65
N LEU A 60 -3.02 1.08 1.34
CA LEU A 60 -3.94 1.65 2.32
C LEU A 60 -5.28 0.94 2.18
N ILE A 61 -5.81 0.43 3.29
CA ILE A 61 -7.07 -0.33 3.31
C ILE A 61 -7.97 0.28 4.36
N ASP A 62 -9.17 0.68 3.95
CA ASP A 62 -10.17 1.29 4.82
C ASP A 62 -10.45 0.41 6.03
N ASN A 63 -10.35 0.98 7.23
CA ASN A 63 -10.37 0.25 8.49
C ASN A 63 -11.74 -0.36 8.83
N ARG A 64 -12.77 -0.02 8.05
CA ARG A 64 -14.10 -0.66 8.11
C ARG A 64 -14.15 -2.01 7.38
N LEU A 65 -13.13 -2.35 6.58
CA LEU A 65 -13.03 -3.63 5.88
C LEU A 65 -12.45 -4.71 6.81
N ASN A 66 -12.98 -5.93 6.71
CA ASN A 66 -12.54 -7.06 7.51
C ASN A 66 -11.29 -7.71 6.91
N ILE A 67 -10.12 -7.13 7.20
CA ILE A 67 -8.83 -7.68 6.79
C ILE A 67 -8.53 -8.93 7.61
N SER A 68 -8.48 -10.09 6.96
CA SER A 68 -8.12 -11.34 7.63
C SER A 68 -6.63 -11.65 7.55
N ASN A 69 -5.93 -11.13 6.54
CA ASN A 69 -4.51 -11.40 6.36
C ASN A 69 -3.82 -10.32 5.51
N LEU A 70 -2.52 -10.15 5.72
CA LEU A 70 -1.65 -9.30 4.92
C LEU A 70 -0.39 -10.09 4.57
N ASN A 71 -0.09 -10.19 3.27
CA ASN A 71 0.95 -11.05 2.75
C ASN A 71 1.94 -10.25 1.90
N LEU A 72 3.20 -10.68 1.93
CA LEU A 72 4.30 -10.15 1.14
C LEU A 72 4.94 -11.28 0.35
N ILE A 73 5.03 -11.14 -0.96
CA ILE A 73 5.73 -12.08 -1.84
C ILE A 73 6.87 -11.35 -2.53
N ASN A 74 8.10 -11.74 -2.22
CA ASN A 74 9.29 -11.28 -2.92
C ASN A 74 9.41 -12.01 -4.27
N PHE A 75 9.80 -11.30 -5.32
CA PHE A 75 10.06 -11.91 -6.63
C PHE A 75 11.55 -12.22 -6.77
N PRO A 76 11.98 -13.50 -6.73
CA PRO A 76 13.39 -13.86 -6.68
C PRO A 76 14.18 -13.46 -7.93
N GLN A 77 13.50 -13.34 -9.07
CA GLN A 77 14.10 -12.98 -10.35
C GLN A 77 14.14 -11.46 -10.57
N SER A 78 13.62 -10.68 -9.63
CA SER A 78 13.60 -9.24 -9.78
C SER A 78 14.98 -8.64 -9.57
N ILE A 79 15.44 -7.84 -10.53
CA ILE A 79 16.67 -7.05 -10.43
C ILE A 79 16.41 -5.66 -9.85
N MET A 80 15.17 -5.18 -9.89
CA MET A 80 14.74 -3.91 -9.30
C MET A 80 14.06 -4.08 -7.93
N GLY A 81 14.21 -5.25 -7.28
CA GLY A 81 13.67 -5.56 -5.95
C GLY A 81 12.14 -5.49 -5.85
N ARG A 82 11.44 -5.87 -6.92
CA ARG A 82 9.98 -5.92 -7.03
C ARG A 82 9.40 -6.98 -6.10
N ARG A 83 8.21 -6.69 -5.57
CA ARG A 83 7.45 -7.56 -4.68
C ARG A 83 5.96 -7.25 -4.77
N LEU A 84 5.15 -8.24 -4.44
CA LEU A 84 3.70 -8.10 -4.28
C LEU A 84 3.37 -7.95 -2.80
N ILE A 85 2.61 -6.92 -2.46
CA ILE A 85 1.85 -6.87 -1.21
C ILE A 85 0.40 -7.13 -1.54
N PHE A 86 -0.26 -8.04 -0.83
CA PHE A 86 -1.70 -8.23 -0.96
C PHE A 86 -2.37 -8.51 0.38
N ALA A 87 -3.61 -8.04 0.50
CA ALA A 87 -4.47 -8.30 1.63
C ALA A 87 -5.60 -9.25 1.24
N GLU A 88 -6.04 -10.03 2.22
CA GLU A 88 -7.26 -10.82 2.15
C GLU A 88 -8.35 -10.11 2.96
N ILE A 89 -9.46 -9.79 2.32
CA ILE A 89 -10.61 -9.11 2.91
C ILE A 89 -11.79 -10.07 2.87
N LYS A 90 -12.35 -10.39 4.04
CA LYS A 90 -13.57 -11.19 4.13
C LYS A 90 -14.77 -10.34 3.75
N LEU A 91 -15.48 -10.73 2.69
CA LEU A 91 -16.73 -10.08 2.29
C LEU A 91 -17.91 -10.68 3.05
N ASP A 92 -17.91 -12.00 3.23
CA ASP A 92 -18.82 -12.74 4.09
C ASP A 92 -18.12 -13.97 4.71
N GLN A 93 -18.89 -15.00 5.10
CA GLN A 93 -18.35 -16.22 5.71
C GLN A 93 -17.59 -17.12 4.72
N ASN A 94 -17.93 -17.07 3.43
CA ASN A 94 -17.44 -17.98 2.39
C ASN A 94 -16.71 -17.26 1.24
N GLU A 95 -16.75 -15.94 1.20
CA GLU A 95 -16.12 -15.12 0.16
C GLU A 95 -14.97 -14.27 0.71
N ILE A 96 -13.80 -14.41 0.06
CA ILE A 96 -12.59 -13.64 0.35
C ILE A 96 -12.17 -12.89 -0.91
N LEU A 97 -12.11 -11.57 -0.81
CA LEU A 97 -11.53 -10.69 -1.81
C LEU A 97 -10.03 -10.54 -1.55
N ARG A 98 -9.20 -10.88 -2.54
CA ARG A 98 -7.75 -10.66 -2.49
C ARG A 98 -7.40 -9.45 -3.35
N ILE A 99 -6.81 -8.43 -2.73
CA ILE A 99 -6.37 -7.23 -3.43
C ILE A 99 -4.91 -6.98 -3.12
N GLY A 100 -4.13 -6.77 -4.18
CA GLY A 100 -2.70 -6.52 -4.08
C GLY A 100 -2.23 -5.39 -4.95
N THR A 101 -1.04 -4.90 -4.62
CA THR A 101 -0.30 -3.94 -5.41
C THR A 101 1.13 -4.42 -5.63
N VAL A 102 1.62 -4.18 -6.83
CA VAL A 102 2.94 -4.55 -7.29
C VAL A 102 3.39 -3.51 -8.30
N HIS A 103 4.68 -3.18 -8.25
CA HIS A 103 5.32 -2.42 -9.31
C HIS A 103 6.24 -3.40 -10.05
N LEU A 104 5.79 -3.89 -11.21
CA LEU A 104 6.51 -4.86 -12.02
C LEU A 104 7.83 -4.31 -12.57
N GLU A 105 8.65 -5.18 -13.17
CA GLU A 105 9.89 -4.74 -13.81
C GLU A 105 9.61 -3.68 -14.87
N SER A 106 10.43 -2.63 -14.85
CA SER A 106 10.34 -1.57 -15.85
C SER A 106 10.95 -2.08 -17.14
N LEU A 107 10.29 -1.78 -18.27
CA LEU A 107 10.85 -2.02 -19.58
C LEU A 107 11.73 -0.83 -19.96
N ASP A 108 12.84 -1.13 -20.63
CA ASP A 108 13.68 -0.12 -21.31
C ASP A 108 12.98 0.44 -22.56
#